data_AF-A0A2N6IDE7-F1
#
_entry.id   AF-A0A2N6IDE7-F1
#
_cell.length_a   1.000
_cell.length_b   1.000
_cell.length_c   1.000
_cell.angle_alpha   90.00
_cell.angle_beta   90.00
_cell.angle_gamma   90.00
#
_symmetry.space_group_name_H-M   'P 1'
#
loop_
_entity.id
_entity.type
_entity.pdbx_description
1 polymer ?
#
loop_
_entity_poly.entity_id
_entity_poly.type
_entity_poly.pdbx_seq_one_letter_code
_entity_poly.pdbx_strand_id
1 'polypeptide(L)'
;MWTIYLKELLELTRDRKTLIFTILIPIFAMPLIFGGFAYVSSNMFKSAKTAEMRYALFGKDHSPGLSARFAQQHNLREVPLASETEIRRAIGDDSIKFAVVIPPHFEEALQQHQQAKVTLHYNSASTVDVTQQRVRDIIDTYNASLREGALSALNLSPAQLAFALHPIVLDKQSTANEREQMGAIVGGMLPYLLLMVCLTAAMYPAIDLGAGEKERGTLETLLLAPVPRSAIVLAKFLVLFTVGMTSAVLMVGSMGALLAIFGSSLEGHMAIMVRSIGLPDLAMVTLMLVPTAAIFASLLLSISIYAKSYKEAAGMITPLMLFVILPTVAAMLPGVELNWMWAMVPLTNVSLAMKELVKGTMDYRMFGVILASTTVIAGALLMLCRWWFNRESVLFRN
;
A
#
# COMPACT_ATOMS: atom_id res chain seq x y z
N MET A 1 22.17 32.67 -14.60
CA MET A 1 21.53 31.55 -13.87
C MET A 1 20.04 31.83 -13.67
N TRP A 2 19.66 32.84 -12.88
CA TRP A 2 18.25 33.09 -12.53
C TRP A 2 17.34 33.35 -13.74
N THR A 3 17.84 34.08 -14.74
CA THR A 3 17.13 34.30 -16.00
C THR A 3 16.83 32.99 -16.75
N ILE A 4 17.77 32.04 -16.75
CA ILE A 4 17.58 30.72 -17.36
C ILE A 4 16.54 29.95 -16.57
N TYR A 5 16.69 29.87 -15.24
CA TYR A 5 15.74 29.20 -14.37
C TYR A 5 14.29 29.71 -14.55
N LEU A 6 14.09 31.02 -14.53
CA LEU A 6 12.76 31.63 -14.69
C LEU A 6 12.18 31.41 -16.09
N LYS A 7 13.02 31.49 -17.14
CA LYS A 7 12.60 31.20 -18.51
C LYS A 7 12.10 29.76 -18.64
N GLU A 8 12.90 28.80 -18.20
CA GLU A 8 12.62 27.37 -18.31
C GLU A 8 11.37 26.99 -17.50
N LEU A 9 11.22 27.52 -16.28
CA LEU A 9 10.02 27.31 -15.46
C LEU A 9 8.76 27.89 -16.15
N LEU A 10 8.89 29.06 -16.78
CA LEU A 10 7.80 29.69 -17.51
C LEU A 10 7.42 28.92 -18.78
N GLU A 11 8.38 28.27 -19.44
CA GLU A 11 8.10 27.36 -20.57
C GLU A 11 7.37 26.09 -20.10
N LEU A 12 7.79 25.49 -18.98
CA LEU A 12 7.11 24.31 -18.41
C LEU A 12 5.68 24.61 -17.96
N THR A 13 5.43 25.79 -17.39
CA THR A 13 4.06 26.18 -16.98
C THR A 13 3.12 26.42 -18.16
N ARG A 14 3.64 26.56 -19.38
CA ARG A 14 2.82 26.66 -20.61
C ARG A 14 2.50 25.30 -21.21
N ASP A 15 3.26 24.25 -20.88
CA ASP A 15 2.98 22.90 -21.33
C ASP A 15 1.89 22.23 -20.47
N ARG A 16 0.71 22.08 -21.07
CA ARG A 16 -0.46 21.44 -20.44
C ARG A 16 -0.17 20.03 -19.95
N LYS A 17 0.64 19.25 -20.68
CA LYS A 17 0.96 17.88 -20.28
C LYS A 17 1.82 17.89 -19.02
N THR A 18 2.87 18.70 -19.00
CA THR A 18 3.72 18.88 -17.82
C THR A 18 2.92 19.34 -16.60
N LEU A 19 1.99 20.29 -16.75
CA LEU A 19 1.10 20.72 -15.66
C LEU A 19 0.20 19.59 -15.13
N ILE A 20 -0.33 18.72 -15.98
CA ILE A 20 -1.15 17.59 -15.55
C ILE A 20 -0.34 16.65 -14.65
N PHE A 21 0.87 16.27 -15.06
CA PHE A 21 1.71 15.35 -14.28
C PHE A 21 2.32 16.01 -13.03
N THR A 22 2.60 17.31 -13.07
CA THR A 22 3.26 18.03 -11.96
C THR A 22 2.29 18.56 -10.91
N ILE A 23 1.05 18.89 -11.30
CA ILE A 23 0.08 19.56 -10.42
C ILE A 23 -1.20 18.73 -10.27
N LEU A 24 -1.84 18.37 -11.38
CA LEU A 24 -3.16 17.73 -11.33
C LEU A 24 -3.08 16.34 -10.68
N ILE A 25 -2.18 15.48 -11.16
CA ILE A 25 -2.05 14.12 -10.64
C ILE A 25 -1.73 14.11 -9.13
N PRO A 26 -0.72 14.84 -8.61
CA PRO A 26 -0.42 14.86 -7.19
C PRO A 26 -1.60 15.30 -6.30
N ILE A 27 -2.37 16.30 -6.76
CA ILE A 27 -3.53 16.80 -6.03
C ILE A 27 -4.63 15.75 -5.95
N PHE A 28 -4.92 15.04 -7.05
CA PHE A 28 -6.04 14.09 -7.10
C PHE A 28 -5.64 12.65 -6.74
N ALA A 29 -4.37 12.29 -6.82
CA ALA A 29 -3.89 10.94 -6.57
C ALA A 29 -4.26 10.45 -5.16
N MET A 30 -4.02 11.26 -4.13
CA MET A 30 -4.34 10.86 -2.75
C MET A 30 -5.84 10.66 -2.52
N PRO A 31 -6.72 11.63 -2.85
CA PRO A 31 -8.17 11.42 -2.76
C PRO A 31 -8.67 10.21 -3.54
N LEU A 32 -8.17 9.99 -4.76
CA LEU A 32 -8.58 8.86 -5.59
C LEU A 32 -8.13 7.53 -5.01
N ILE A 33 -6.88 7.43 -4.53
CA ILE A 33 -6.33 6.20 -3.97
C ILE A 33 -7.00 5.88 -2.63
N PHE A 34 -7.08 6.84 -1.71
CA PHE A 34 -7.72 6.60 -0.40
C PHE A 34 -9.23 6.38 -0.54
N GLY A 35 -9.91 7.18 -1.36
CA GLY A 35 -11.34 7.00 -1.65
C GLY A 35 -11.61 5.66 -2.34
N GLY A 36 -10.80 5.30 -3.34
CA GLY A 36 -10.87 4.01 -4.02
C GLY A 36 -10.59 2.84 -3.09
N PHE A 37 -9.56 2.92 -2.25
CA PHE A 37 -9.24 1.89 -1.26
C PHE A 37 -10.35 1.75 -0.21
N ALA A 38 -10.89 2.85 0.31
CA ALA A 38 -12.01 2.82 1.25
C ALA A 38 -13.27 2.20 0.59
N TYR A 39 -13.55 2.55 -0.66
CA TYR A 39 -14.66 1.98 -1.42
C TYR A 39 -14.47 0.47 -1.65
N VAL A 40 -13.29 0.04 -2.13
CA VAL A 40 -12.99 -1.38 -2.35
C VAL A 40 -12.98 -2.16 -1.05
N SER A 41 -12.36 -1.66 0.01
CA SER A 41 -12.31 -2.32 1.32
C SER A 41 -13.70 -2.47 1.94
N SER A 42 -14.51 -1.40 1.92
CA SER A 42 -15.89 -1.47 2.43
C SER A 42 -16.78 -2.38 1.59
N ASN A 43 -16.64 -2.37 0.26
CA ASN A 43 -17.38 -3.26 -0.63
C ASN A 43 -16.93 -4.70 -0.51
N MET A 44 -15.63 -4.99 -0.44
CA MET A 44 -15.10 -6.34 -0.22
C MET A 44 -15.59 -6.88 1.12
N PHE A 45 -15.59 -6.08 2.18
CA PHE A 45 -16.08 -6.52 3.49
C PHE A 45 -17.58 -6.76 3.50
N LYS A 46 -18.36 -5.88 2.86
CA LYS A 46 -19.81 -6.07 2.68
C LYS A 46 -20.08 -7.32 1.85
N SER A 47 -19.51 -7.44 0.66
CA SER A 47 -19.65 -8.61 -0.21
C SER A 47 -19.18 -9.91 0.47
N ALA A 48 -18.10 -9.89 1.25
CA ALA A 48 -17.63 -11.07 1.99
C ALA A 48 -18.56 -11.46 3.14
N LYS A 49 -19.40 -10.57 3.68
CA LYS A 49 -20.40 -10.88 4.70
C LYS A 49 -21.78 -11.18 4.11
N THR A 50 -22.16 -10.53 3.01
CA THR A 50 -23.49 -10.61 2.40
C THR A 50 -23.55 -11.51 1.16
N ALA A 51 -22.42 -12.00 0.65
CA ALA A 51 -22.45 -12.95 -0.47
C ALA A 51 -23.19 -14.22 -0.05
N GLU A 52 -24.24 -14.50 -0.82
CA GLU A 52 -25.01 -15.72 -0.79
C GLU A 52 -24.11 -16.87 -1.27
N MET A 53 -23.80 -17.82 -0.38
CA MET A 53 -23.02 -18.99 -0.74
C MET A 53 -23.95 -20.17 -1.01
N ARG A 54 -23.83 -20.75 -2.19
CA ARG A 54 -24.48 -22.01 -2.53
C ARG A 54 -23.75 -23.16 -1.84
N TYR A 55 -24.47 -24.01 -1.12
CA TYR A 55 -23.90 -25.15 -0.41
C TYR A 55 -24.73 -26.41 -0.64
N ALA A 56 -24.10 -27.58 -0.47
CA ALA A 56 -24.80 -28.85 -0.40
C ALA A 56 -24.66 -29.47 0.99
N LEU A 57 -25.72 -30.13 1.46
CA LEU A 57 -25.75 -30.79 2.77
C LEU A 57 -26.20 -32.24 2.61
N PHE A 58 -25.35 -33.16 3.04
CA PHE A 58 -25.63 -34.60 3.03
C PHE A 58 -25.86 -35.11 4.46
N GLY A 59 -26.71 -36.12 4.62
CA GLY A 59 -27.02 -36.72 5.93
C GLY A 59 -27.94 -35.88 6.81
N LYS A 60 -28.88 -35.12 6.22
CA LYS A 60 -29.83 -34.25 6.96
C LYS A 60 -30.62 -35.02 8.01
N ASP A 61 -31.03 -36.24 7.68
CA ASP A 61 -31.81 -37.11 8.56
C ASP A 61 -31.02 -37.56 9.79
N HIS A 62 -29.68 -37.51 9.73
CA HIS A 62 -28.81 -37.86 10.85
C HIS A 62 -28.61 -36.70 11.84
N SER A 63 -28.99 -35.47 11.48
CA SER A 63 -29.04 -34.33 12.40
C SER A 63 -29.97 -33.22 11.90
N PRO A 64 -31.27 -33.28 12.24
CA PRO A 64 -32.23 -32.21 11.96
C PRO A 64 -31.84 -30.88 12.62
N GLY A 65 -31.19 -30.93 13.79
CA GLY A 65 -30.74 -29.73 14.51
C GLY A 65 -29.62 -28.96 13.80
N LEU A 66 -28.62 -29.66 13.26
CA LEU A 66 -27.53 -29.01 12.52
C LEU A 66 -28.02 -28.51 11.15
N SER A 67 -28.84 -29.31 10.45
CA SER A 67 -29.41 -28.92 9.15
C SER A 67 -30.31 -27.69 9.24
N ALA A 68 -31.13 -27.56 10.29
CA ALA A 68 -31.94 -26.37 10.53
C ALA A 68 -31.09 -25.11 10.73
N ARG A 69 -29.95 -25.20 11.41
CA ARG A 69 -29.05 -24.04 11.60
C ARG A 69 -28.38 -23.57 10.31
N PHE A 70 -28.03 -24.50 9.41
CA PHE A 70 -27.57 -24.14 8.07
C PHE A 70 -28.68 -23.48 7.25
N ALA A 71 -29.93 -23.97 7.36
CA ALA A 71 -31.09 -23.40 6.68
C ALA A 71 -31.53 -22.02 7.22
N GLN A 72 -31.27 -21.73 8.49
CA GLN A 72 -31.58 -20.42 9.11
C GLN A 72 -30.61 -19.29 8.70
N GLN A 73 -29.49 -19.61 8.05
CA GLN A 73 -28.53 -18.60 7.59
C GLN A 73 -29.03 -17.90 6.33
N HIS A 74 -29.38 -16.61 6.44
CA HIS A 74 -29.90 -15.81 5.32
C HIS A 74 -28.98 -15.71 4.10
N ASN A 75 -27.67 -15.95 4.27
CA ASN A 75 -26.67 -15.84 3.21
C ASN A 75 -26.15 -17.22 2.75
N LEU A 76 -26.88 -18.31 3.06
CA LEU A 76 -26.59 -19.65 2.57
C LEU A 76 -27.79 -20.18 1.79
N ARG A 77 -27.56 -20.61 0.56
CA ARG A 77 -28.60 -21.24 -0.27
C ARG A 77 -28.24 -22.69 -0.52
N GLU A 78 -29.14 -23.57 -0.13
CA GLU A 78 -28.93 -24.98 -0.36
C GLU A 78 -29.16 -25.33 -1.85
N VAL A 79 -28.27 -26.12 -2.41
CA VAL A 79 -28.38 -26.72 -3.74
C VAL A 79 -28.37 -28.24 -3.56
N PRO A 80 -29.47 -28.94 -3.89
CA PRO A 80 -29.51 -30.39 -3.78
C PRO A 80 -28.57 -31.01 -4.81
N LEU A 81 -27.73 -31.93 -4.36
CA LEU A 81 -26.86 -32.77 -5.21
C LEU A 81 -27.33 -34.22 -5.10
N ALA A 82 -27.17 -34.99 -6.17
CA ALA A 82 -27.68 -36.36 -6.21
C ALA A 82 -26.80 -37.35 -5.42
N SER A 83 -25.50 -37.07 -5.30
CA SER A 83 -24.53 -37.94 -4.63
C SER A 83 -23.31 -37.17 -4.14
N GLU A 84 -22.67 -37.66 -3.08
CA GLU A 84 -21.40 -37.13 -2.58
C GLU A 84 -20.28 -37.17 -3.63
N THR A 85 -20.35 -38.09 -4.60
CA THR A 85 -19.37 -38.18 -5.70
C THR A 85 -19.39 -36.96 -6.62
N GLU A 86 -20.47 -36.18 -6.63
CA GLU A 86 -20.61 -34.98 -7.44
C GLU A 86 -20.00 -33.74 -6.77
N ILE A 87 -19.75 -33.77 -5.45
CA ILE A 87 -19.26 -32.63 -4.67
C ILE A 87 -18.03 -32.00 -5.33
N ARG A 88 -17.06 -32.82 -5.73
CA ARG A 88 -15.80 -32.33 -6.33
C ARG A 88 -16.03 -31.60 -7.65
N ARG A 89 -16.92 -32.14 -8.51
CA ARG A 89 -17.27 -31.50 -9.79
C ARG A 89 -18.08 -30.23 -9.54
N ALA A 90 -19.06 -30.30 -8.65
CA ALA A 90 -19.94 -29.19 -8.32
C ALA A 90 -19.19 -27.98 -7.71
N ILE A 91 -18.16 -28.23 -6.89
CA ILE A 91 -17.23 -27.21 -6.39
C ILE A 91 -16.31 -26.71 -7.51
N GLY A 92 -15.82 -27.59 -8.38
CA GLY A 92 -14.98 -27.22 -9.53
C GLY A 92 -15.68 -26.32 -10.54
N ASP A 93 -16.97 -26.57 -10.79
CA ASP A 93 -17.82 -25.83 -11.73
C ASP A 93 -18.49 -24.59 -11.09
N ASP A 94 -18.10 -24.24 -9.86
CA ASP A 94 -18.62 -23.13 -9.06
C ASP A 94 -20.13 -23.15 -8.79
N SER A 95 -20.78 -24.30 -8.98
CA SER A 95 -22.20 -24.51 -8.71
C SER A 95 -22.53 -24.49 -7.21
N ILE A 96 -21.59 -24.94 -6.38
CA ILE A 96 -21.57 -24.79 -4.92
C ILE A 96 -20.19 -24.33 -4.46
N LYS A 97 -20.11 -23.59 -3.34
CA LYS A 97 -18.84 -23.14 -2.75
C LYS A 97 -18.26 -24.16 -1.77
N PHE A 98 -19.14 -24.91 -1.09
CA PHE A 98 -18.76 -25.97 -0.17
C PHE A 98 -19.86 -27.01 -0.01
N ALA A 99 -19.50 -28.20 0.48
CA ALA A 99 -20.45 -29.21 0.90
C ALA A 99 -20.12 -29.70 2.31
N VAL A 100 -21.16 -30.00 3.09
CA VAL A 100 -21.05 -30.54 4.45
C VAL A 100 -21.65 -31.94 4.45
N VAL A 101 -20.90 -32.92 4.96
CA VAL A 101 -21.33 -34.32 5.06
C VAL A 101 -21.45 -34.69 6.53
N ILE A 102 -22.67 -35.00 6.96
CA ILE A 102 -23.00 -35.49 8.29
C ILE A 102 -22.98 -37.02 8.25
N PRO A 103 -22.13 -37.69 9.05
CA PRO A 103 -22.03 -39.15 9.03
C PRO A 103 -23.31 -39.82 9.55
N PRO A 104 -23.56 -41.09 9.17
CA PRO A 104 -24.58 -41.89 9.83
C PRO A 104 -24.27 -42.04 11.34
N HIS A 105 -25.31 -42.24 12.16
CA HIS A 105 -25.21 -42.35 13.63
C HIS A 105 -24.72 -41.08 14.35
N PHE A 106 -24.81 -39.90 13.72
CA PHE A 106 -24.41 -38.63 14.34
C PHE A 106 -25.13 -38.36 15.66
N GLU A 107 -26.45 -38.49 15.71
CA GLU A 107 -27.23 -38.30 16.95
C GLU A 107 -26.95 -39.36 18.01
N GLU A 108 -26.81 -40.62 17.61
CA GLU A 108 -26.47 -41.72 18.53
C GLU A 108 -25.11 -41.50 19.19
N ALA A 109 -24.11 -41.05 18.41
CA ALA A 109 -22.80 -40.69 18.94
C ALA A 109 -22.89 -39.55 19.97
N LEU A 110 -23.70 -38.52 19.70
CA LEU A 110 -23.91 -37.42 20.65
C LEU A 110 -24.61 -37.88 21.93
N GLN A 111 -25.63 -38.75 21.84
CA GLN A 111 -26.32 -39.32 23.01
C GLN A 111 -25.38 -40.20 23.85
N GLN A 112 -24.46 -40.91 23.21
CA GLN A 112 -23.42 -41.70 23.87
C GLN A 112 -22.24 -40.86 24.38
N HIS A 113 -22.32 -39.52 24.34
CA HIS A 113 -21.27 -38.59 24.74
C HIS A 113 -19.95 -38.78 23.96
N GLN A 114 -20.05 -39.25 22.71
CA GLN A 114 -18.92 -39.41 21.80
C GLN A 114 -18.82 -38.22 20.84
N GLN A 115 -17.60 -37.91 20.39
CA GLN A 115 -17.37 -36.81 19.45
C GLN A 115 -17.86 -37.22 18.04
N ALA A 116 -18.86 -36.51 17.53
CA ALA A 116 -19.28 -36.63 16.14
C ALA A 116 -18.40 -35.78 15.21
N LYS A 117 -17.98 -36.34 14.08
CA LYS A 117 -17.13 -35.67 13.08
C LYS A 117 -17.95 -35.30 11.86
N VAL A 118 -17.95 -34.02 11.49
CA VAL A 118 -18.59 -33.53 10.25
C VAL A 118 -17.50 -33.19 9.24
N THR A 119 -17.69 -33.62 7.98
CA THR A 119 -16.70 -33.40 6.92
C THR A 119 -17.08 -32.19 6.09
N LEU A 120 -16.14 -31.24 5.93
CA LEU A 120 -16.30 -30.07 5.07
C LEU A 120 -15.48 -30.24 3.79
N HIS A 121 -16.15 -30.25 2.64
CA HIS A 121 -15.54 -30.23 1.33
C HIS A 121 -15.56 -28.80 0.76
N TYR A 122 -14.40 -28.26 0.40
CA TYR A 122 -14.26 -26.92 -0.18
C TYR A 122 -12.98 -26.85 -1.03
N ASN A 123 -12.87 -25.85 -1.90
CA ASN A 123 -11.68 -25.61 -2.70
C ASN A 123 -10.72 -24.64 -1.98
N SER A 124 -9.62 -25.17 -1.45
CA SER A 124 -8.58 -24.40 -0.77
C SER A 124 -7.71 -23.54 -1.71
N ALA A 125 -7.91 -23.59 -3.03
CA ALA A 125 -7.18 -22.75 -3.97
C ALA A 125 -7.95 -21.48 -4.38
N SER A 126 -9.29 -21.48 -4.25
CA SER A 126 -10.14 -20.40 -4.77
C SER A 126 -10.76 -19.51 -3.70
N THR A 127 -10.84 -19.95 -2.44
CA THR A 127 -11.58 -19.21 -1.40
C THR A 127 -11.09 -19.63 0.00
N VAL A 128 -9.88 -19.20 0.36
CA VAL A 128 -9.32 -19.50 1.69
C VAL A 128 -9.81 -18.46 2.69
N ASP A 129 -10.05 -18.90 3.92
CA ASP A 129 -10.58 -18.20 5.09
C ASP A 129 -12.11 -18.03 5.16
N VAL A 130 -12.78 -17.31 4.25
CA VAL A 130 -14.19 -16.91 4.51
C VAL A 130 -15.16 -18.09 4.64
N THR A 131 -15.09 -19.08 3.74
CA THR A 131 -16.01 -20.24 3.74
C THR A 131 -15.80 -21.12 4.96
N GLN A 132 -14.54 -21.42 5.29
CA GLN A 132 -14.20 -22.22 6.45
C GLN A 132 -14.59 -21.52 7.75
N GLN A 133 -14.33 -20.21 7.87
CA GLN A 133 -14.70 -19.40 9.03
C GLN A 133 -16.22 -19.46 9.26
N ARG A 134 -17.04 -19.22 8.21
CA ARG A 134 -18.51 -19.26 8.34
C ARG A 134 -19.02 -20.63 8.77
N VAL A 135 -18.49 -21.72 8.20
CA VAL A 135 -18.90 -23.08 8.60
C VAL A 135 -18.50 -23.35 10.06
N ARG A 136 -17.30 -22.93 10.48
CA ARG A 136 -16.85 -23.05 11.88
C ARG A 136 -17.77 -22.27 12.82
N ASP A 137 -18.13 -21.03 12.50
CA ASP A 137 -19.01 -20.21 13.34
C ASP A 137 -20.39 -20.89 13.57
N ILE A 138 -20.95 -21.52 12.54
CA ILE A 138 -22.22 -22.28 12.63
C ILE A 138 -22.04 -23.50 13.55
N ILE A 139 -20.96 -24.26 13.34
CA ILE A 139 -20.64 -25.46 14.13
C ILE A 139 -20.37 -25.11 15.59
N ASP A 140 -19.62 -24.03 15.86
CA ASP A 140 -19.29 -23.58 17.21
C ASP A 140 -20.54 -23.08 17.95
N THR A 141 -21.45 -22.40 17.25
CA THR A 141 -22.76 -22.01 17.83
C THR A 141 -23.60 -23.24 18.16
N TYR A 142 -23.59 -24.26 17.30
CA TYR A 142 -24.32 -25.51 17.58
C TYR A 142 -23.68 -26.29 18.74
N ASN A 143 -22.36 -26.41 18.75
CA ASN A 143 -21.59 -27.01 19.84
C ASN A 143 -21.88 -26.30 21.16
N ALA A 144 -21.99 -24.97 21.19
CA ALA A 144 -22.36 -24.22 22.38
C ALA A 144 -23.77 -24.60 22.88
N SER A 145 -24.76 -24.74 21.99
CA SER A 145 -26.11 -25.15 22.39
C SER A 145 -26.21 -26.59 22.89
N LEU A 146 -25.52 -27.53 22.25
CA LEU A 146 -25.46 -28.93 22.70
C LEU A 146 -24.77 -29.03 24.06
N ARG A 147 -23.70 -28.25 24.24
CA ARG A 147 -22.93 -28.18 25.47
C ARG A 147 -23.74 -27.60 26.63
N GLU A 148 -24.50 -26.52 26.39
CA GLU A 148 -25.41 -25.95 27.39
C GLU A 148 -26.48 -26.96 27.82
N GLY A 149 -27.08 -27.67 26.86
CA GLY A 149 -28.03 -28.75 27.14
C GLY A 149 -27.42 -29.88 27.98
N ALA A 150 -26.26 -30.41 27.58
CA ALA A 150 -25.58 -31.48 28.30
C ALA A 150 -25.16 -31.08 29.72
N LEU A 151 -24.73 -29.84 29.91
CA LEU A 151 -24.20 -29.35 31.19
C LEU A 151 -25.30 -28.77 32.10
N SER A 152 -26.49 -28.51 31.58
CA SER A 152 -27.67 -28.15 32.39
C SER A 152 -28.03 -29.25 33.41
N ALA A 153 -27.80 -30.52 33.06
CA ALA A 153 -28.00 -31.66 33.95
C ALA A 153 -27.06 -31.67 35.18
N LEU A 154 -25.97 -30.91 35.13
CA LEU A 154 -24.99 -30.83 36.22
C LEU A 154 -25.32 -29.71 37.24
N ASN A 155 -26.44 -28.98 37.08
CA ASN A 155 -26.85 -27.87 37.94
C ASN A 155 -25.74 -26.82 38.19
N LEU A 156 -24.83 -26.65 37.23
CA LEU A 156 -23.75 -25.68 37.32
C LEU A 156 -24.30 -24.28 37.00
N SER A 157 -23.88 -23.28 37.77
CA SER A 157 -24.13 -21.88 37.42
C SER A 157 -23.40 -21.50 36.11
N PRO A 158 -23.89 -20.53 35.33
CA PRO A 158 -23.22 -20.09 34.09
C PRO A 158 -21.73 -19.72 34.27
N ALA A 159 -21.36 -19.21 35.45
CA ALA A 159 -19.96 -18.90 35.78
C ALA A 159 -19.09 -20.15 35.99
N GLN A 160 -19.61 -21.19 36.65
CA GLN A 160 -18.91 -22.47 36.83
C GLN A 160 -18.76 -23.21 35.50
N LEU A 161 -19.76 -23.09 34.63
CA LEU A 161 -19.74 -23.62 33.27
C LEU A 161 -18.64 -22.96 32.43
N ALA A 162 -18.58 -21.62 32.44
CA ALA A 162 -17.55 -20.87 31.72
C ALA A 162 -16.14 -21.27 32.19
N PHE A 163 -15.94 -21.43 33.51
CA PHE A 163 -14.68 -21.90 34.07
C PHE A 163 -14.32 -23.33 33.65
N ALA A 164 -15.26 -24.28 33.63
CA ALA A 164 -14.98 -25.66 33.25
C ALA A 164 -14.56 -25.82 31.77
N LEU A 165 -15.08 -24.94 30.91
CA LEU A 165 -14.90 -25.03 29.45
C LEU A 165 -13.75 -24.19 28.94
N HIS A 166 -13.65 -22.95 29.44
CA HIS A 166 -12.61 -21.99 29.10
C HIS A 166 -11.98 -21.48 30.40
N PRO A 167 -11.30 -22.36 31.17
CA PRO A 167 -10.68 -21.98 32.44
C PRO A 167 -9.63 -20.88 32.26
N ILE A 168 -9.06 -20.80 31.05
CA ILE A 168 -8.10 -19.79 30.65
C ILE A 168 -8.71 -19.05 29.46
N VAL A 169 -9.03 -17.77 29.67
CA VAL A 169 -9.41 -16.84 28.61
C VAL A 169 -8.20 -15.96 28.32
N LEU A 170 -7.82 -15.89 27.05
CA LEU A 170 -6.77 -14.97 26.62
C LEU A 170 -7.37 -13.57 26.56
N ASP A 171 -7.09 -12.77 27.57
CA ASP A 171 -7.35 -11.32 27.52
C ASP A 171 -6.28 -10.66 26.65
N LYS A 172 -6.67 -10.21 25.46
CA LYS A 172 -5.75 -9.61 24.49
C LYS A 172 -5.69 -8.11 24.72
N GLN A 173 -4.63 -7.65 25.35
CA GLN A 173 -4.34 -6.23 25.49
C GLN A 173 -3.22 -5.85 24.50
N SER A 174 -3.57 -5.11 23.45
CA SER A 174 -2.57 -4.60 22.50
C SER A 174 -1.76 -3.49 23.16
N THR A 175 -0.44 -3.60 23.12
CA THR A 175 0.47 -2.52 23.51
C THR A 175 0.61 -1.45 22.43
N ALA A 176 0.37 -1.82 21.17
CA ALA A 176 0.36 -0.89 20.04
C ALA A 176 -0.93 -0.06 20.08
N ASN A 177 -0.77 1.25 19.93
CA ASN A 177 -1.91 2.15 19.79
C ASN A 177 -2.53 2.02 18.38
N GLU A 178 -3.73 2.54 18.19
CA GLU A 178 -4.44 2.43 16.90
C GLU A 178 -3.69 3.11 15.75
N ARG A 179 -2.96 4.21 16.02
CA ARG A 179 -2.11 4.89 15.03
C ARG A 179 -1.02 3.96 14.50
N GLU A 180 -0.34 3.26 15.39
CA GLU A 180 0.76 2.36 15.04
C GLU A 180 0.26 1.16 14.23
N GLN A 181 -0.86 0.56 14.64
CA GLN A 181 -1.47 -0.56 13.92
C GLN A 181 -1.89 -0.17 12.50
N MET A 182 -2.53 1.00 12.37
CA MET A 182 -2.99 1.51 11.08
C MET A 182 -1.85 2.03 10.22
N GLY A 183 -0.87 2.70 10.84
CA GLY A 183 0.36 3.15 10.19
C GLY A 183 1.23 1.99 9.70
N ALA A 184 1.18 0.82 10.33
CA ALA A 184 1.87 -0.37 9.82
C ALA A 184 1.28 -0.87 8.49
N ILE A 185 -0.04 -0.71 8.29
CA ILE A 185 -0.75 -1.14 7.08
C ILE A 185 -0.61 -0.09 5.96
N VAL A 186 -0.91 1.17 6.25
CA VAL A 186 -0.98 2.25 5.25
C VAL A 186 0.34 3.00 5.09
N GLY A 187 1.15 3.09 6.15
CA GLY A 187 2.39 3.86 6.16
C GLY A 187 3.48 3.32 5.24
N GLY A 188 3.39 2.07 4.77
CA GLY A 188 4.28 1.56 3.72
C GLY A 188 3.94 2.05 2.31
N MET A 189 2.66 2.34 2.02
CA MET A 189 2.21 2.78 0.69
C MET A 189 2.49 4.26 0.44
N LEU A 190 2.35 5.09 1.48
CA LEU A 190 2.52 6.54 1.36
C LEU A 190 3.90 6.96 0.81
N PRO A 191 5.04 6.47 1.35
CA PRO A 191 6.36 6.82 0.86
C PRO A 191 6.58 6.38 -0.59
N TYR A 192 6.11 5.19 -0.96
CA TYR A 192 6.17 4.69 -2.33
C TYR A 192 5.51 5.69 -3.31
N LEU A 193 4.29 6.13 -2.99
CA LEU A 193 3.57 7.08 -3.82
C LEU A 193 4.26 8.44 -3.91
N LEU A 194 4.68 9.00 -2.77
CA LEU A 194 5.35 10.30 -2.72
C LEU A 194 6.65 10.31 -3.54
N LEU A 195 7.46 9.25 -3.41
CA LEU A 195 8.73 9.13 -4.13
C LEU A 195 8.50 8.92 -5.63
N MET A 196 7.52 8.09 -6.02
CA MET A 196 7.17 7.89 -7.43
C MET A 196 6.64 9.17 -8.08
N VAL A 197 5.76 9.91 -7.40
CA VAL A 197 5.23 11.17 -7.90
C VAL A 197 6.31 12.23 -7.99
N CYS A 198 7.22 12.30 -7.02
CA CYS A 198 8.37 13.21 -7.08
C CYS A 198 9.27 12.92 -8.30
N LEU A 199 9.60 11.64 -8.54
CA LEU A 199 10.40 11.22 -9.68
C LEU A 199 9.68 11.52 -11.01
N THR A 200 8.46 11.01 -11.17
CA THR A 200 7.70 11.09 -12.44
C THR A 200 7.29 12.50 -12.83
N ALA A 201 7.05 13.40 -11.87
CA ALA A 201 6.77 14.81 -12.16
C ALA A 201 7.97 15.51 -12.82
N ALA A 202 9.19 15.20 -12.38
CA ALA A 202 10.42 15.79 -12.94
C ALA A 202 10.90 15.10 -14.22
N MET A 203 10.39 13.91 -14.56
CA MET A 203 10.87 13.13 -15.70
C MET A 203 10.66 13.79 -17.06
N TYR A 204 9.42 14.19 -17.37
CA TYR A 204 9.13 14.81 -18.67
C TYR A 204 9.91 16.13 -18.86
N PRO A 205 9.92 17.04 -17.87
CA PRO A 205 10.78 18.22 -17.92
C PRO A 205 12.26 17.89 -18.07
N ALA A 206 12.77 16.85 -17.39
CA ALA A 206 14.17 16.47 -17.50
C ALA A 206 14.53 16.04 -18.91
N ILE A 207 13.68 15.23 -19.55
CA ILE A 207 13.91 14.75 -20.92
C ILE A 207 13.94 15.94 -21.90
N ASP A 208 12.98 16.87 -21.78
CA ASP A 208 12.91 18.03 -22.68
C ASP A 208 14.09 19.00 -22.47
N LEU A 209 14.42 19.33 -21.21
CA LEU A 209 15.49 20.27 -20.84
C LEU A 209 16.91 19.78 -21.16
N GLY A 210 17.12 18.49 -21.35
CA GLY A 210 18.43 17.90 -21.65
C GLY A 210 18.48 17.36 -23.07
N ALA A 211 18.01 16.13 -23.26
CA ALA A 211 18.03 15.46 -24.56
C ALA A 211 17.18 16.18 -25.62
N GLY A 212 16.04 16.76 -25.24
CA GLY A 212 15.16 17.49 -26.15
C GLY A 212 15.83 18.73 -26.73
N GLU A 213 16.46 19.55 -25.90
CA GLU A 213 17.25 20.70 -26.35
C GLU A 213 18.49 20.30 -27.16
N LYS A 214 19.10 19.18 -26.81
CA LYS A 214 20.24 18.61 -27.55
C LYS A 214 19.84 18.19 -28.96
N GLU A 215 18.72 17.46 -29.08
CA GLU A 215 18.15 17.02 -30.36
C GLU A 215 17.75 18.19 -31.26
N ARG A 216 17.31 19.31 -30.67
CA ARG A 216 16.95 20.54 -31.40
C ARG A 216 18.13 21.47 -31.70
N GLY A 217 19.35 21.16 -31.22
CA GLY A 217 20.53 22.02 -31.35
C GLY A 217 20.49 23.32 -30.52
N THR A 218 19.48 23.49 -29.67
CA THR A 218 19.33 24.70 -28.84
C THR A 218 20.31 24.71 -27.68
N LEU A 219 20.73 23.53 -27.21
CA LEU A 219 21.73 23.39 -26.16
C LEU A 219 23.10 23.92 -26.58
N GLU A 220 23.49 23.72 -27.85
CA GLU A 220 24.75 24.24 -28.40
C GLU A 220 24.72 25.77 -28.48
N THR A 221 23.58 26.33 -28.89
CA THR A 221 23.37 27.79 -28.93
C THR A 221 23.49 28.40 -27.53
N LEU A 222 22.95 27.71 -26.51
CA LEU A 222 23.05 28.15 -25.11
C LEU A 222 24.50 28.12 -24.58
N LEU A 223 25.33 27.20 -25.06
CA LEU A 223 26.75 27.09 -24.70
C LEU A 223 27.63 28.17 -25.34
N LEU A 224 27.15 28.83 -26.41
CA LEU A 224 27.81 30.00 -27.02
C LEU A 224 27.52 31.31 -26.26
N ALA A 225 26.48 31.33 -25.42
CA ALA A 225 26.18 32.48 -24.59
C ALA A 225 27.32 32.72 -23.56
N PRO A 226 27.61 33.97 -23.16
CA PRO A 226 28.65 34.30 -22.20
C PRO A 226 28.22 33.97 -20.75
N VAL A 227 27.85 32.71 -20.49
CA VAL A 227 27.37 32.19 -19.22
C VAL A 227 28.19 30.96 -18.84
N PRO A 228 28.70 30.85 -17.60
CA PRO A 228 29.48 29.69 -17.20
C PRO A 228 28.62 28.41 -17.24
N ARG A 229 29.20 27.32 -17.75
CA ARG A 229 28.53 26.00 -17.87
C ARG A 229 27.89 25.52 -16.56
N SER A 230 28.56 25.77 -15.42
CA SER A 230 28.04 25.45 -14.09
C SER A 230 26.73 26.18 -13.74
N ALA A 231 26.55 27.41 -14.23
CA ALA A 231 25.31 28.16 -14.02
C ALA A 231 24.15 27.64 -14.88
N ILE A 232 24.44 27.02 -16.03
CA ILE A 232 23.43 26.34 -16.86
C ILE A 232 22.96 25.08 -16.15
N VAL A 233 23.90 24.23 -15.69
CA VAL A 233 23.59 23.01 -14.94
C VAL A 233 22.76 23.31 -13.70
N LEU A 234 23.20 24.29 -12.89
CA LEU A 234 22.49 24.60 -11.66
C LEU A 234 21.10 25.18 -11.93
N ALA A 235 20.93 25.99 -12.98
CA ALA A 235 19.62 26.48 -13.38
C ALA A 235 18.69 25.33 -13.76
N LYS A 236 19.13 24.41 -14.64
CA LYS A 236 18.33 23.24 -15.04
C LYS A 236 18.03 22.31 -13.88
N PHE A 237 19.00 22.06 -13.01
CA PHE A 237 18.80 21.31 -11.77
C PHE A 237 17.72 21.94 -10.90
N LEU A 238 17.77 23.26 -10.68
CA LEU A 238 16.78 23.97 -9.86
C LEU A 238 15.38 23.90 -10.48
N VAL A 239 15.25 23.93 -11.81
CA VAL A 239 13.95 23.74 -12.46
C VAL A 239 13.37 22.36 -12.10
N LEU A 240 14.16 21.30 -12.26
CA LEU A 240 13.73 19.93 -11.96
C LEU A 240 13.44 19.71 -10.47
N PHE A 241 14.28 20.28 -9.61
CA PHE A 241 14.09 20.26 -8.17
C PHE A 241 12.79 20.96 -7.77
N THR A 242 12.52 22.16 -8.30
CA THR A 242 11.29 22.90 -8.02
C THR A 242 10.06 22.14 -8.51
N VAL A 243 10.10 21.54 -9.70
CA VAL A 243 9.01 20.71 -10.24
C VAL A 243 8.73 19.52 -9.32
N GLY A 244 9.75 18.74 -9.00
CA GLY A 244 9.62 17.56 -8.13
C GLY A 244 9.15 17.92 -6.73
N MET A 245 9.68 19.01 -6.14
CA MET A 245 9.30 19.50 -4.82
C MET A 245 7.87 20.05 -4.81
N THR A 246 7.46 20.81 -5.83
CA THR A 246 6.10 21.34 -5.95
C THR A 246 5.10 20.19 -6.01
N SER A 247 5.35 19.20 -6.86
CA SER A 247 4.53 17.98 -6.97
C SER A 247 4.40 17.26 -5.62
N ALA A 248 5.53 17.05 -4.93
CA ALA A 248 5.53 16.34 -3.65
C ALA A 248 4.81 17.12 -2.55
N VAL A 249 5.02 18.44 -2.46
CA VAL A 249 4.32 19.32 -1.52
C VAL A 249 2.82 19.37 -1.82
N LEU A 250 2.42 19.42 -3.10
CA LEU A 250 1.01 19.36 -3.48
C LEU A 250 0.38 18.03 -3.07
N MET A 251 1.10 16.92 -3.17
CA MET A 251 0.61 15.60 -2.73
C MET A 251 0.45 15.52 -1.21
N VAL A 252 1.47 15.97 -0.45
CA VAL A 252 1.41 16.04 1.02
C VAL A 252 0.32 17.01 1.48
N GLY A 253 0.20 18.16 0.81
CA GLY A 253 -0.84 19.16 1.06
C GLY A 253 -2.24 18.65 0.72
N SER A 254 -2.40 17.93 -0.38
CA SER A 254 -3.66 17.25 -0.74
C SER A 254 -4.06 16.22 0.30
N MET A 255 -3.10 15.43 0.78
CA MET A 255 -3.33 14.52 1.90
C MET A 255 -3.80 15.30 3.12
N GLY A 256 -3.04 16.31 3.57
CA GLY A 256 -3.41 17.14 4.72
C GLY A 256 -4.79 17.80 4.58
N ALA A 257 -5.15 18.29 3.39
CA ALA A 257 -6.46 18.86 3.09
C ALA A 257 -7.57 17.80 3.16
N LEU A 258 -7.32 16.59 2.65
CA LEU A 258 -8.26 15.47 2.75
C LEU A 258 -8.48 15.08 4.22
N LEU A 259 -7.42 15.06 5.04
CA LEU A 259 -7.55 14.83 6.48
C LEU A 259 -8.39 15.92 7.15
N ALA A 260 -8.19 17.19 6.77
CA ALA A 260 -8.92 18.32 7.35
C ALA A 260 -10.42 18.35 6.96
N ILE A 261 -10.73 18.02 5.70
CA ILE A 261 -12.10 18.11 5.16
C ILE A 261 -12.91 16.85 5.51
N PHE A 262 -12.31 15.67 5.35
CA PHE A 262 -13.00 14.38 5.46
C PHE A 262 -12.66 13.61 6.75
N GLY A 263 -11.65 14.02 7.52
CA GLY A 263 -11.22 13.31 8.75
C GLY A 263 -12.27 13.29 9.86
N SER A 264 -13.29 14.14 9.82
CA SER A 264 -14.46 14.10 10.70
C SER A 264 -15.53 13.10 10.23
N SER A 265 -15.64 12.87 8.93
CA SER A 265 -16.62 11.98 8.29
C SER A 265 -16.12 10.54 8.14
N LEU A 266 -14.82 10.30 8.33
CA LEU A 266 -14.27 8.95 8.43
C LEU A 266 -14.70 8.34 9.77
N GLU A 267 -15.19 7.11 9.72
CA GLU A 267 -15.55 6.31 10.90
C GLU A 267 -14.55 5.15 11.10
N GLY A 268 -14.43 4.67 12.34
CA GLY A 268 -13.57 3.55 12.72
C GLY A 268 -12.07 3.88 12.74
N HIS A 269 -11.24 2.83 12.73
CA HIS A 269 -9.78 2.89 12.91
C HIS A 269 -9.07 3.83 11.90
N MET A 270 -9.64 4.03 10.71
CA MET A 270 -9.09 4.95 9.71
C MET A 270 -9.17 6.42 10.16
N ALA A 271 -10.25 6.80 10.86
CA ALA A 271 -10.43 8.15 11.38
C ALA A 271 -9.39 8.50 12.45
N ILE A 272 -9.03 7.52 13.28
CA ILE A 272 -8.08 7.68 14.38
C ILE A 272 -6.66 7.81 13.83
N MET A 273 -6.27 7.00 12.83
CA MET A 273 -5.01 7.19 12.11
C MET A 273 -4.91 8.59 11.50
N VAL A 274 -5.95 9.00 10.77
CA VAL A 274 -6.02 10.29 10.07
C VAL A 274 -5.90 11.48 11.03
N ARG A 275 -6.56 11.42 12.19
CA ARG A 275 -6.47 12.47 13.22
C ARG A 275 -5.13 12.49 13.96
N SER A 276 -4.43 11.36 13.95
CA SER A 276 -3.17 11.22 14.67
C SER A 276 -1.95 11.70 13.88
N ILE A 277 -2.03 11.77 12.54
CA ILE A 277 -0.97 12.36 11.70
C ILE A 277 -1.04 13.89 11.85
N GLY A 278 -0.06 14.45 12.55
CA GLY A 278 -0.02 15.89 12.83
C GLY A 278 0.68 16.69 11.73
N LEU A 279 0.53 18.01 11.78
CA LEU A 279 1.35 18.93 10.97
C LEU A 279 2.87 18.68 11.12
N PRO A 280 3.42 18.36 12.32
CA PRO A 280 4.84 18.05 12.46
C PRO A 280 5.28 16.84 11.61
N ASP A 281 4.47 15.78 11.56
CA ASP A 281 4.77 14.59 10.76
C ASP A 281 4.80 14.92 9.27
N LEU A 282 3.81 15.69 8.80
CA LEU A 282 3.76 16.17 7.40
C LEU A 282 4.95 17.05 7.06
N ALA A 283 5.38 17.92 7.99
CA ALA A 283 6.56 18.76 7.81
C ALA A 283 7.85 17.92 7.73
N MET A 284 7.98 16.89 8.55
CA MET A 284 9.14 15.97 8.52
C MET A 284 9.17 15.11 7.26
N VAL A 285 8.01 14.64 6.79
CA VAL A 285 7.89 13.96 5.48
C VAL A 285 8.29 14.90 4.35
N THR A 286 7.81 16.15 4.38
CA THR A 286 8.19 17.18 3.39
C THR A 286 9.68 17.47 3.43
N LEU A 287 10.27 17.52 4.63
CA LEU A 287 11.71 17.73 4.81
C LEU A 287 12.53 16.57 4.22
N MET A 288 12.08 15.32 4.37
CA MET A 288 12.72 14.15 3.73
C MET A 288 12.60 14.13 2.21
N LEU A 289 11.56 14.78 1.66
CA LEU A 289 11.39 14.92 0.22
C LEU A 289 12.41 15.90 -0.38
N VAL A 290 12.92 16.89 0.37
CA VAL A 290 13.90 17.86 -0.13
C VAL A 290 15.17 17.20 -0.68
N PRO A 291 15.98 16.45 0.10
CA PRO A 291 17.18 15.83 -0.44
C PRO A 291 16.85 14.75 -1.47
N THR A 292 15.70 14.10 -1.36
CA THR A 292 15.29 13.06 -2.31
C THR A 292 14.92 13.64 -3.69
N ALA A 293 14.23 14.78 -3.71
CA ALA A 293 13.96 15.54 -4.94
C ALA A 293 15.27 15.99 -5.60
N ALA A 294 16.27 16.39 -4.80
CA ALA A 294 17.60 16.74 -5.32
C ALA A 294 18.34 15.54 -5.91
N ILE A 295 18.23 14.34 -5.29
CA ILE A 295 18.75 13.08 -5.86
C ILE A 295 18.11 12.82 -7.24
N PHE A 296 16.77 12.84 -7.31
CA PHE A 296 16.06 12.57 -8.56
C PHE A 296 16.36 13.63 -9.63
N ALA A 297 16.34 14.91 -9.29
CA ALA A 297 16.70 15.99 -10.21
C ALA A 297 18.12 15.81 -10.77
N SER A 298 19.10 15.46 -9.91
CA SER A 298 20.48 15.24 -10.34
C SER A 298 20.63 14.03 -11.26
N LEU A 299 19.98 12.90 -10.93
CA LEU A 299 20.02 11.67 -11.73
C LEU A 299 19.33 11.85 -13.09
N LEU A 300 18.13 12.43 -13.08
CA LEU A 300 17.35 12.66 -14.30
C LEU A 300 18.06 13.64 -15.24
N LEU A 301 18.62 14.73 -14.71
CA LEU A 301 19.40 15.68 -15.49
C LEU A 301 20.63 15.01 -16.11
N SER A 302 21.37 14.24 -15.30
CA SER A 302 22.55 13.51 -15.73
C SER A 302 22.27 12.54 -16.88
N ILE A 303 21.21 11.75 -16.78
CA ILE A 303 20.79 10.80 -17.82
C ILE A 303 20.33 11.56 -19.08
N SER A 304 19.53 12.61 -18.91
CA SER A 304 18.99 13.38 -20.03
C SER A 304 20.07 14.08 -20.84
N ILE A 305 21.07 14.68 -20.19
CA ILE A 305 22.21 15.30 -20.89
C ILE A 305 23.05 14.23 -21.63
N TYR A 306 23.22 13.05 -21.04
CA TYR A 306 24.01 11.98 -21.62
C TYR A 306 23.37 11.38 -22.87
N ALA A 307 22.04 11.30 -22.91
CA ALA A 307 21.29 10.80 -24.06
C ALA A 307 21.46 11.71 -25.30
N LYS A 308 21.29 11.10 -26.48
CA LYS A 308 21.40 11.77 -27.78
C LYS A 308 20.06 12.28 -28.30
N SER A 309 18.97 11.60 -27.92
CA SER A 309 17.61 11.90 -28.37
C SER A 309 16.60 11.75 -27.23
N TYR A 310 15.44 12.34 -27.43
CA TYR A 310 14.29 12.22 -26.53
C TYR A 310 13.97 10.74 -26.22
N LYS A 311 14.02 9.87 -27.26
CA LYS A 311 13.74 8.43 -27.12
C LYS A 311 14.82 7.70 -26.31
N GLU A 312 16.09 8.04 -26.50
CA GLU A 312 17.18 7.43 -25.73
C GLU A 312 17.10 7.84 -24.26
N ALA A 313 16.83 9.13 -23.97
CA ALA A 313 16.64 9.61 -22.60
C ALA A 313 15.47 8.88 -21.92
N ALA A 314 14.32 8.80 -22.58
CA ALA A 314 13.17 8.06 -22.05
C ALA A 314 13.52 6.59 -21.78
N GLY A 315 14.20 5.92 -22.72
CA GLY A 315 14.63 4.52 -22.58
C GLY A 315 15.66 4.30 -21.46
N MET A 316 16.52 5.27 -21.18
CA MET A 316 17.49 5.20 -20.08
C MET A 316 16.88 5.51 -18.71
N ILE A 317 15.83 6.35 -18.66
CA ILE A 317 15.13 6.67 -17.40
C ILE A 317 14.21 5.51 -16.98
N THR A 318 13.69 4.68 -17.90
CA THR A 318 12.83 3.54 -17.53
C THR A 318 13.51 2.55 -16.56
N PRO A 319 14.75 2.07 -16.79
CA PRO A 319 15.47 1.27 -15.80
C PRO A 319 15.71 1.99 -14.48
N LEU A 320 15.92 3.32 -14.50
CA LEU A 320 16.06 4.11 -13.27
C LEU A 320 14.79 4.01 -12.41
N MET A 321 13.60 4.00 -13.01
CA MET A 321 12.37 3.77 -12.24
C MET A 321 12.45 2.47 -11.46
N LEU A 322 12.89 1.36 -12.08
CA LEU A 322 13.01 0.06 -11.40
C LEU A 322 13.98 0.12 -10.21
N PHE A 323 15.10 0.83 -10.38
CA PHE A 323 16.05 1.09 -9.29
C PHE A 323 15.46 1.92 -8.15
N VAL A 324 14.41 2.71 -8.40
CA VAL A 324 13.66 3.45 -7.37
C VAL A 324 12.52 2.60 -6.80
N ILE A 325 11.87 1.75 -7.60
CA ILE A 325 10.77 0.87 -7.15
C ILE A 325 11.27 -0.11 -6.08
N LEU A 326 12.36 -0.84 -6.36
CA LEU A 326 12.81 -1.92 -5.48
C LEU A 326 13.10 -1.45 -4.04
N PRO A 327 13.88 -0.36 -3.82
CA PRO A 327 14.16 0.14 -2.47
C PRO A 327 12.93 0.71 -1.76
N THR A 328 11.96 1.25 -2.51
CA THR A 328 10.77 1.90 -1.93
C THR A 328 9.72 0.89 -1.51
N VAL A 329 9.52 -0.17 -2.29
CA VAL A 329 8.61 -1.29 -1.96
C VAL A 329 9.07 -2.05 -0.72
N ALA A 330 10.36 -2.02 -0.37
CA ALA A 330 10.86 -2.63 0.87
C ALA A 330 10.09 -2.16 2.12
N ALA A 331 9.63 -0.90 2.16
CA ALA A 331 8.83 -0.39 3.27
C ALA A 331 7.44 -1.02 3.38
N MET A 332 6.91 -1.58 2.30
CA MET A 332 5.62 -2.27 2.27
C MET A 332 5.71 -3.73 2.72
N LEU A 333 6.92 -4.31 2.74
CA LEU A 333 7.10 -5.72 3.09
C LEU A 333 6.91 -5.93 4.60
N PRO A 334 6.16 -6.97 5.01
CA PRO A 334 6.03 -7.32 6.42
C PRO A 334 7.39 -7.75 6.98
N GLY A 335 7.71 -7.30 8.20
CA GLY A 335 8.99 -7.58 8.87
C GLY A 335 10.15 -6.67 8.47
N VAL A 336 9.96 -5.76 7.50
CA VAL A 336 10.95 -4.72 7.19
C VAL A 336 10.62 -3.46 8.00
N GLU A 337 11.45 -3.23 9.01
CA GLU A 337 11.36 -2.10 9.93
C GLU A 337 12.61 -1.23 9.85
N LEU A 338 12.49 0.02 10.28
CA LEU A 338 13.60 0.94 10.29
C LEU A 338 14.62 0.52 11.36
N ASN A 339 15.78 0.06 10.91
CA ASN A 339 16.93 -0.25 11.77
C ASN A 339 18.21 0.33 11.18
N TRP A 340 19.33 0.30 11.92
CA TRP A 340 20.58 0.92 11.49
C TRP A 340 21.13 0.34 10.18
N MET A 341 20.82 -0.93 9.87
CA MET A 341 21.17 -1.56 8.60
C MET A 341 20.37 -0.94 7.44
N TRP A 342 19.05 -0.84 7.58
CA TRP A 342 18.19 -0.26 6.55
C TRP A 342 18.32 1.26 6.41
N ALA A 343 18.75 1.96 7.48
CA ALA A 343 19.04 3.39 7.43
C ALA A 343 20.23 3.76 6.51
N MET A 344 21.13 2.80 6.26
CA MET A 344 22.27 2.99 5.36
C MET A 344 21.92 2.81 3.88
N VAL A 345 20.82 2.11 3.57
CA VAL A 345 20.40 1.84 2.19
C VAL A 345 19.66 3.07 1.64
N PRO A 346 20.19 3.76 0.61
CA PRO A 346 19.53 4.94 0.05
C PRO A 346 18.15 4.61 -0.50
N LEU A 347 17.24 5.59 -0.45
CA LEU A 347 15.82 5.46 -0.83
C LEU A 347 15.00 4.55 0.09
N THR A 348 15.51 3.38 0.49
CA THR A 348 14.86 2.55 1.52
C THR A 348 14.84 3.24 2.87
N ASN A 349 15.94 3.89 3.26
CA ASN A 349 16.03 4.67 4.49
C ASN A 349 14.98 5.79 4.55
N VAL A 350 14.79 6.53 3.45
CA VAL A 350 13.77 7.57 3.33
C VAL A 350 12.37 6.98 3.37
N SER A 351 12.13 5.88 2.63
CA SER A 351 10.84 5.20 2.59
C SER A 351 10.42 4.67 3.96
N LEU A 352 11.34 4.03 4.68
CA LEU A 352 11.12 3.53 6.04
C LEU A 352 10.98 4.66 7.07
N ALA A 353 11.76 5.74 6.96
CA ALA A 353 11.60 6.89 7.84
C ALA A 353 10.21 7.54 7.69
N MET A 354 9.72 7.69 6.46
CA MET A 354 8.36 8.17 6.21
C MET A 354 7.30 7.19 6.76
N LYS A 355 7.50 5.88 6.64
CA LYS A 355 6.61 4.86 7.26
C LYS A 355 6.55 4.99 8.78
N GLU A 356 7.69 5.11 9.45
CA GLU A 356 7.74 5.25 10.91
C GLU A 356 7.17 6.60 11.41
N LEU A 357 7.29 7.68 10.61
CA LEU A 357 6.60 8.94 10.87
C LEU A 357 5.07 8.77 10.84
N VAL A 358 4.54 8.04 9.86
CA VAL A 358 3.09 7.73 9.81
C VAL A 358 2.67 6.89 11.01
N LYS A 359 3.45 5.86 11.36
CA LYS A 359 3.23 5.03 12.55
C LYS A 359 3.33 5.79 13.87
N GLY A 360 4.04 6.91 13.91
CA GLY A 360 4.29 7.69 15.13
C GLY A 360 5.38 7.10 16.03
N THR A 361 6.20 6.21 15.49
CA THR A 361 7.26 5.45 16.19
C THR A 361 8.67 5.92 15.80
N MET A 362 8.77 7.04 15.08
CA MET A 362 10.04 7.53 14.54
C MET A 362 11.02 7.99 15.64
N ASP A 363 12.25 7.46 15.60
CA ASP A 363 13.37 8.00 16.37
C ASP A 363 13.96 9.25 15.67
N TYR A 364 13.86 10.40 16.33
CA TYR A 364 14.38 11.68 15.83
C TYR A 364 15.90 11.70 15.60
N ARG A 365 16.68 10.89 16.31
CA ARG A 365 18.14 10.78 16.08
C ARG A 365 18.40 10.11 14.75
N MET A 366 17.71 9.00 14.51
CA MET A 366 17.78 8.25 13.27
C MET A 366 17.27 9.08 12.08
N PHE A 367 16.21 9.86 12.30
CA PHE A 367 15.72 10.84 11.32
C PHE A 367 16.82 11.83 10.91
N GLY A 368 17.54 12.40 11.88
CA GLY A 368 18.63 13.33 11.60
C GLY A 368 19.77 12.69 10.80
N VAL A 369 20.15 11.46 11.13
CA VAL A 369 21.17 10.71 10.38
C VAL A 369 20.74 10.44 8.95
N ILE A 370 19.50 9.97 8.74
CA ILE A 370 18.94 9.69 7.41
C ILE A 370 18.87 10.96 6.57
N LEU A 371 18.44 12.08 7.17
CA LEU A 371 18.36 13.37 6.48
C LEU A 371 19.74 13.83 6.05
N ALA A 372 20.73 13.76 6.96
CA ALA A 372 22.10 14.14 6.67
C ALA A 372 22.74 13.25 5.60
N SER A 373 22.61 11.92 5.72
CA SER A 373 23.18 10.98 4.75
C SER A 373 22.57 11.16 3.36
N THR A 374 21.25 11.34 3.28
CA THR A 374 20.54 11.56 2.01
C THR A 374 20.93 12.90 1.39
N THR A 375 21.13 13.93 2.20
CA THR A 375 21.63 15.24 1.74
C THR A 375 23.05 15.16 1.20
N VAL A 376 23.94 14.40 1.84
CA VAL A 376 25.31 14.16 1.35
C VAL A 376 25.27 13.43 0.01
N ILE A 377 24.42 12.40 -0.14
CA ILE A 377 24.22 11.68 -1.40
C ILE A 377 23.69 12.63 -2.49
N ALA A 378 22.71 13.47 -2.17
CA ALA A 378 22.18 14.47 -3.10
C ALA A 378 23.28 15.44 -3.59
N GLY A 379 24.09 15.95 -2.67
CA GLY A 379 25.22 16.82 -2.99
C GLY A 379 26.28 16.13 -3.87
N ALA A 380 26.62 14.88 -3.55
CA ALA A 380 27.58 14.09 -4.33
C ALA A 380 27.07 13.83 -5.77
N LEU A 381 25.79 13.49 -5.93
CA LEU A 381 25.17 13.30 -7.24
C LEU A 381 25.09 14.59 -8.05
N LEU A 382 24.82 15.74 -7.41
CA LEU A 382 24.84 17.04 -8.07
C LEU A 382 26.26 17.41 -8.53
N MET A 383 27.29 17.13 -7.71
CA MET A 383 28.69 17.31 -8.10
C MET A 383 29.06 16.41 -9.29
N LEU A 384 28.61 15.15 -9.29
CA LEU A 384 28.80 14.23 -10.40
C LEU A 384 28.10 14.72 -11.68
N CYS A 385 26.87 15.22 -11.57
CA CYS A 385 26.12 15.82 -12.68
C CYS A 385 26.89 17.01 -13.28
N ARG A 386 27.40 17.92 -12.43
CA ARG A 386 28.24 19.05 -12.86
C ARG A 386 29.51 18.55 -13.57
N TRP A 387 30.14 17.51 -13.05
CA TRP A 387 31.35 16.94 -13.63
C TRP A 387 31.08 16.33 -15.02
N TRP A 388 29.97 15.60 -15.19
CA TRP A 388 29.55 15.07 -16.49
C TRP A 388 29.24 16.17 -17.50
N PHE A 389 28.56 17.24 -17.10
CA PHE A 389 28.26 18.35 -18.02
C PHE A 389 29.50 19.08 -18.52
N ASN A 390 30.61 19.06 -17.78
CA ASN A 390 31.85 19.66 -18.25
C ASN A 390 32.59 18.83 -19.31
N ARG A 391 32.19 17.56 -19.53
CA ARG A 391 32.83 16.70 -20.54
C ARG A 391 32.21 16.91 -21.91
N GLU A 392 33.02 17.37 -22.86
CA GLU A 392 32.61 17.60 -24.25
C GLU A 392 32.15 16.31 -24.94
N SER A 393 32.76 15.17 -24.60
CA SER A 393 32.36 13.85 -25.13
C SER A 393 30.95 13.44 -24.74
N VAL A 394 30.38 14.02 -23.68
CA VAL A 394 29.01 13.78 -23.23
C VAL A 394 28.05 14.75 -23.92
N LEU A 395 28.44 16.02 -24.01
CA LEU A 395 27.67 17.09 -24.65
C LEU A 395 27.53 16.92 -26.17
N PHE A 396 28.58 16.47 -26.87
CA PHE A 396 28.58 16.32 -28.33
C PHE A 396 28.52 14.85 -28.77
N ARG A 397 27.94 14.00 -27.92
CA ARG A 397 27.69 12.60 -28.25
C ARG A 397 26.61 12.55 -29.33
N ASN A 398 27.01 12.21 -30.56
CA ASN A 398 26.15 12.01 -31.74
C ASN A 398 25.80 10.55 -31.93
#